data_AF-A0A5C5CD49-F1
#
_entry.id   AF-A0A5C5CD49-F1
#
_cell.length_a   1.000
_cell.length_b   1.000
_cell.length_c   1.000
_cell.angle_alpha   90.00
_cell.angle_beta   90.00
_cell.angle_gamma   90.00
#
_symmetry.space_group_name_H-M   'P 1'
#
loop_
_entity.id
_entity.type
_entity.pdbx_description
1 polymer ?
#
loop_
_entity_poly.entity_id
_entity_poly.type
_entity_poly.pdbx_seq_one_letter_code
_entity_poly.pdbx_strand_id
1 'polypeptide(L)'
;MSETITLDTHEAIRDWVAARNGNPAFISTSIDPNAAPVLRIVFEPEFVADVERPLDAGGLEVVEWEDWFRVFDQEKLVMLVAHSKPGKLDNFHQILKA
;
A
#
# COMPACT_ATOMS: atom_id res chain seq x y z
N MET A 1 -6.34 15.72 16.80
CA MET A 1 -6.84 14.83 15.73
C MET A 1 -6.14 15.27 14.46
N SER A 2 -5.32 14.41 13.86
CA SER A 2 -4.79 14.68 12.52
C SER A 2 -5.96 14.56 11.54
N GLU A 3 -6.21 15.57 10.73
CA GLU A 3 -7.21 15.48 9.65
C GLU A 3 -6.76 14.38 8.68
N THR A 4 -7.69 13.51 8.26
CA THR A 4 -7.44 12.46 7.29
C THR A 4 -8.22 12.73 6.01
N ILE A 5 -7.62 12.42 4.88
CA ILE A 5 -8.22 12.51 3.55
C ILE A 5 -8.51 11.10 3.06
N THR A 6 -9.69 10.90 2.47
CA THR A 6 -10.06 9.65 1.81
C THR A 6 -9.65 9.72 0.34
N LEU A 7 -8.93 8.70 -0.13
CA LEU A 7 -8.53 8.51 -1.51
C LEU A 7 -9.23 7.25 -2.04
N ASP A 8 -10.18 7.43 -2.94
CA ASP A 8 -10.96 6.37 -3.59
C ASP A 8 -10.63 6.19 -5.08
N THR A 9 -9.82 7.08 -5.66
CA THR A 9 -9.43 7.04 -7.08
C THR A 9 -7.99 6.57 -7.26
N HIS A 10 -7.75 5.80 -8.32
CA HIS A 10 -6.43 5.23 -8.63
C HIS A 10 -5.36 6.30 -8.81
N GLU A 11 -5.70 7.39 -9.50
CA GLU A 11 -4.79 8.52 -9.74
C GLU A 11 -4.39 9.19 -8.43
N ALA A 12 -5.34 9.49 -7.55
CA ALA A 12 -5.05 10.15 -6.27
C ALA A 12 -4.18 9.28 -5.35
N ILE A 13 -4.40 7.96 -5.37
CA ILE A 13 -3.58 6.99 -4.64
C ILE A 13 -2.15 6.96 -5.22
N ARG A 14 -2.02 6.84 -6.55
CA ARG A 14 -0.71 6.84 -7.23
C ARG A 14 0.08 8.11 -6.94
N ASP A 15 -0.54 9.26 -7.08
CA ASP A 15 0.12 10.55 -6.84
C ASP A 15 0.59 10.68 -5.39
N TRP A 16 -0.26 10.28 -4.43
CA TRP A 16 0.09 10.34 -3.02
C TRP A 16 1.26 9.40 -2.67
N VAL A 17 1.29 8.20 -3.24
CA VAL A 17 2.33 7.20 -3.04
C VAL A 17 3.64 7.62 -3.73
N ALA A 18 3.57 8.10 -4.97
CA ALA A 18 4.74 8.56 -5.74
C ALA A 18 5.43 9.75 -5.06
N ALA A 19 4.66 10.69 -4.50
CA ALA A 19 5.21 11.82 -3.74
C ALA A 19 6.07 11.39 -2.51
N ARG A 20 5.95 10.14 -2.08
CA ARG A 20 6.65 9.53 -0.95
C ARG A 20 7.65 8.44 -1.35
N ASN A 21 7.88 8.25 -2.65
CA ASN A 21 8.68 7.14 -3.19
C ASN A 21 8.19 5.78 -2.66
N GLY A 22 6.86 5.62 -2.58
CA GLY A 22 6.26 4.35 -2.20
C GLY A 22 5.96 3.46 -3.41
N ASN A 23 5.78 2.17 -3.14
CA ASN A 23 5.44 1.16 -4.13
C ASN A 23 4.27 0.30 -3.62
N PRO A 24 3.36 -0.14 -4.50
CA PRO A 24 2.27 -1.04 -4.14
C PRO A 24 2.81 -2.44 -3.82
N ALA A 25 2.27 -3.05 -2.79
CA ALA A 25 2.63 -4.39 -2.38
C ALA A 25 1.42 -5.17 -1.85
N PHE A 26 1.55 -6.49 -1.88
CA PHE A 26 0.66 -7.44 -1.22
C PHE A 26 1.36 -8.09 -0.04
N ILE A 27 0.59 -8.43 0.98
CA ILE A 27 1.03 -9.29 2.07
C ILE A 27 0.17 -10.55 2.02
N SER A 28 0.83 -11.69 1.83
CA SER A 28 0.23 -13.01 1.99
C SER A 28 0.15 -13.35 3.48
N THR A 29 -0.92 -12.93 4.15
CA THR A 29 -1.12 -13.17 5.59
C THR A 29 -1.65 -14.57 5.93
N SER A 30 -1.92 -15.40 4.92
CA SER A 30 -2.70 -16.63 5.10
C SER A 30 -1.91 -17.88 4.70
N ILE A 31 -2.06 -18.92 5.54
CA ILE A 31 -1.69 -20.30 5.22
C ILE A 31 -2.66 -20.89 4.16
N ASP A 32 -3.84 -20.27 4.02
CA ASP A 32 -4.84 -20.61 3.01
C ASP A 32 -4.48 -19.98 1.65
N PRO A 33 -4.23 -20.78 0.60
CA PRO A 33 -3.88 -20.28 -0.73
C PRO A 33 -5.01 -19.53 -1.45
N ASN A 34 -6.26 -19.56 -0.93
CA ASN A 34 -7.40 -18.88 -1.53
C ASN A 34 -7.78 -17.56 -0.84
N ALA A 35 -7.07 -17.17 0.22
CA ALA A 35 -7.34 -15.89 0.89
C ALA A 35 -6.90 -14.71 0.02
N ALA A 36 -7.72 -13.67 -0.06
CA ALA A 36 -7.35 -12.44 -0.75
C ALA A 36 -6.12 -11.80 -0.10
N PRO A 37 -5.14 -11.33 -0.89
CA PRO A 37 -3.94 -10.70 -0.35
C PRO A 37 -4.31 -9.40 0.36
N VAL A 38 -3.56 -9.06 1.41
CA VAL A 38 -3.72 -7.77 2.10
C VAL A 38 -2.94 -6.72 1.33
N LEU A 39 -3.62 -5.67 0.85
CA LEU A 39 -2.98 -4.56 0.16
C LEU A 39 -2.16 -3.69 1.12
N ARG A 40 -0.97 -3.29 0.69
CA ARG A 40 -0.07 -2.39 1.43
C ARG A 40 0.68 -1.46 0.48
N ILE A 41 1.15 -0.33 1.01
CA ILE A 41 2.15 0.52 0.37
C ILE A 41 3.46 0.42 1.16
N VAL A 42 4.57 0.19 0.46
CA VAL A 42 5.93 0.10 1.01
C VAL A 42 6.70 1.34 0.62
N PHE A 43 7.44 1.93 1.55
CA PHE A 43 8.28 3.11 1.28
C PHE A 43 9.76 2.72 1.51
N GLU A 44 10.66 3.13 0.62
CA GLU A 44 12.10 2.80 0.71
C GLU A 44 12.79 3.37 1.99
N PRO A 45 13.85 2.71 2.52
CA PRO A 45 14.78 1.78 1.88
C PRO A 45 14.61 0.30 2.30
N GLU A 46 13.37 -0.20 2.40
CA GLU A 46 13.12 -1.65 2.59
C GLU A 46 13.40 -2.49 1.33
N PHE A 47 13.77 -1.85 0.22
CA PHE A 47 14.23 -2.50 -1.02
C PHE A 47 15.75 -2.69 -0.97
N VAL A 48 16.20 -3.91 -0.70
CA VAL A 48 17.51 -4.36 -1.19
C VAL A 48 17.22 -5.40 -2.26
N ALA A 49 17.31 -4.98 -3.52
CA ALA A 49 17.06 -5.80 -4.71
C ALA A 49 18.08 -6.94 -4.92
N ASP A 50 19.05 -7.11 -4.00
CA ASP A 50 20.21 -8.00 -4.13
C ASP A 50 20.31 -9.04 -2.99
N VAL A 51 19.22 -9.32 -2.27
CA VAL A 51 19.22 -10.38 -1.24
C VAL A 51 18.49 -11.62 -1.72
N GLU A 52 19.26 -12.60 -2.16
CA GLU A 52 18.81 -13.99 -2.26
C GLU A 52 18.46 -14.51 -0.85
N ARG A 53 17.20 -14.27 -0.43
CA ARG A 53 16.44 -14.82 0.74
C ARG A 53 16.44 -14.01 2.04
N PRO A 54 15.40 -14.17 2.90
CA PRO A 54 13.98 -14.42 2.64
C PRO A 54 13.09 -13.28 3.16
N LEU A 55 11.84 -13.30 2.73
CA LEU A 55 10.70 -12.53 3.22
C LEU A 55 10.38 -12.83 4.71
N ASP A 56 11.32 -12.61 5.62
CA ASP A 56 11.17 -12.91 7.05
C ASP A 56 10.18 -11.93 7.71
N ALA A 57 8.87 -12.12 7.47
CA ALA A 57 7.77 -11.91 8.42
C ALA A 57 6.34 -12.11 7.85
N GLY A 58 6.10 -12.26 6.53
CA GLY A 58 4.69 -12.40 6.08
C GLY A 58 4.37 -12.32 4.60
N GLY A 59 5.27 -12.70 3.69
CA GLY A 59 4.94 -12.75 2.25
C GLY A 59 4.63 -11.39 1.64
N LEU A 60 5.47 -10.39 1.91
CA LEU A 60 5.39 -9.07 1.29
C LEU A 60 5.90 -9.13 -0.16
N GLU A 61 5.03 -8.98 -1.13
CA GLU A 61 5.36 -8.99 -2.55
C GLU A 61 5.07 -7.62 -3.16
N VAL A 62 6.06 -6.97 -3.74
CA VAL A 62 5.86 -5.73 -4.52
C VAL A 62 5.24 -6.13 -5.84
N VAL A 63 4.13 -5.51 -6.19
CA VAL A 63 3.32 -5.87 -7.36
C VAL A 63 3.17 -4.69 -8.30
N GLU A 64 2.64 -4.94 -9.48
CA GLU A 64 2.25 -3.87 -10.39
C GLU A 64 0.99 -3.14 -9.86
N TRP A 65 0.89 -1.85 -10.16
CA TRP A 65 -0.27 -1.06 -9.77
C TRP A 65 -1.59 -1.63 -10.31
N GLU A 66 -1.57 -2.21 -11.51
CA GLU A 66 -2.76 -2.78 -12.13
C GLU A 66 -3.32 -3.96 -11.31
N ASP A 67 -2.45 -4.85 -10.83
CA ASP A 67 -2.85 -5.95 -9.96
C ASP A 67 -3.33 -5.46 -8.60
N TRP A 68 -2.65 -4.47 -8.03
CA TRP A 68 -3.04 -3.85 -6.77
C TRP A 68 -4.44 -3.23 -6.86
N PHE A 69 -4.70 -2.43 -7.91
CA PHE A 69 -6.00 -1.79 -8.11
C PHE A 69 -7.10 -2.79 -8.42
N ARG A 70 -6.79 -3.89 -9.11
CA ARG A 70 -7.77 -4.97 -9.33
C ARG A 70 -8.35 -5.49 -8.01
N VAL A 71 -7.50 -5.75 -7.02
CA VAL A 71 -7.97 -6.21 -5.69
C VAL A 71 -8.64 -5.07 -4.93
N PHE A 72 -8.10 -3.86 -5.00
CA PHE A 72 -8.66 -2.67 -4.37
C PHE A 72 -10.11 -2.41 -4.81
N ASP A 73 -10.37 -2.48 -6.11
CA ASP A 73 -11.69 -2.27 -6.70
C ASP A 73 -12.64 -3.45 -6.39
N GLN A 74 -12.12 -4.68 -6.49
CA GLN A 74 -12.90 -5.89 -6.22
C GLN A 74 -13.40 -5.92 -4.78
N GLU A 75 -12.56 -5.55 -3.82
CA GLU A 75 -12.89 -5.51 -2.40
C GLU A 75 -13.57 -4.19 -1.97
N LYS A 76 -13.75 -3.24 -2.91
CA LYS A 76 -14.34 -1.91 -2.68
C LYS A 76 -13.64 -1.18 -1.53
N LEU A 77 -12.32 -1.06 -1.65
CA LEU A 77 -11.49 -0.44 -0.63
C LEU A 77 -11.38 1.08 -0.84
N VAL A 78 -10.98 1.77 0.23
CA VAL A 78 -10.57 3.18 0.23
C VAL A 78 -9.26 3.32 0.99
N MET A 79 -8.43 4.28 0.59
CA MET A 79 -7.19 4.60 1.29
C MET A 79 -7.37 5.90 2.09
N LEU A 80 -7.29 5.82 3.41
CA LEU A 80 -7.21 6.98 4.29
C LEU A 80 -5.76 7.38 4.48
N VAL A 81 -5.47 8.66 4.29
CA VAL A 81 -4.13 9.23 4.47
C VAL A 81 -4.19 10.43 5.39
N ALA A 82 -3.09 10.72 6.09
CA ALA A 82 -3.00 11.96 6.85
C ALA A 82 -3.00 13.18 5.91
N HIS A 83 -3.71 14.25 6.30
CA HIS A 83 -3.64 15.54 5.63
C HIS A 83 -2.19 16.04 5.66
N SER A 84 -1.63 16.26 4.48
CA SER A 84 -0.22 16.66 4.34
C SER A 84 -0.05 18.07 4.90
N LYS A 85 0.87 18.25 5.85
CA LYS A 85 1.22 19.58 6.37
C LYS A 85 2.44 20.12 5.62
N PRO A 86 2.49 21.43 5.34
CA PRO A 86 3.67 22.04 4.72
C PRO A 86 4.94 21.69 5.50
N GLY A 87 5.93 21.08 4.82
CA GLY A 87 7.20 20.70 5.42
C GLY A 87 7.25 19.33 6.11
N LYS A 88 6.16 18.55 6.14
CA LYS A 88 6.16 17.17 6.64
C LYS A 88 5.33 16.23 5.76
N LEU A 89 6.01 15.32 5.06
CA LEU A 89 5.37 14.17 4.44
C LEU A 89 5.19 13.09 5.50
N ASP A 90 3.94 12.76 5.79
CA ASP A 90 3.58 11.66 6.69
C ASP A 90 3.24 10.43 5.84
N ASN A 91 3.78 9.26 6.23
CA ASN A 91 3.58 7.99 5.54
C ASN A 91 2.39 7.20 6.08
N PHE A 92 1.66 7.77 7.04
CA PHE A 92 0.44 7.18 7.57
C PHE A 92 -0.58 7.00 6.44
N HIS A 93 -0.91 5.73 6.22
CA HIS A 93 -2.01 5.30 5.37
C HIS A 93 -2.75 4.15 6.04
N GLN A 94 -4.05 4.06 5.80
CA GLN A 94 -4.88 2.90 6.15
C GLN A 94 -5.71 2.52 4.94
N ILE A 95 -5.85 1.22 4.69
CA ILE A 95 -6.71 0.68 3.65
C ILE A 95 -7.83 -0.08 4.33
N LEU A 96 -9.07 0.28 4.02
CA LEU A 96 -10.27 -0.26 4.66
C LEU A 96 -11.39 -0.36 3.62
N LYS A 97 -12.44 -1.11 3.93
CA LYS A 97 -13.63 -1.19 3.07
C LYS A 97 -14.37 0.15 3.07
N ALA A 98 -14.83 0.57 1.89
CA ALA A 98 -15.66 1.75 1.66
C ALA A 98 -17.02 1.65 2.37
#